data_AF-A0A959WCF6-F1
#
_entry.id   AF-A0A959WCF6-F1
#
_cell.length_a   1.000
_cell.length_b   1.000
_cell.length_c   1.000
_cell.angle_alpha   90.00
_cell.angle_beta   90.00
_cell.angle_gamma   90.00
#
_symmetry.space_group_name_H-M   'P 1'
#
loop_
_entity.id
_entity.type
_entity.pdbx_description
1 polymer ?
#
loop_
_entity_poly.entity_id
_entity_poly.type
_entity_poly.pdbx_seq_one_letter_code
_entity_poly.pdbx_strand_id
1 'polypeptide(L)'
;MSIFEGELRVATGRLPTDLRTWMRRALDSGWFDITSGSYDSRGVGRCPVGAAAALAGVWVNGGITGKPEWGTPEEPGPQVENFAAYFDLVSEDIGLDAAIAIVTQDLGVNPEMAVAA
;
A
#
# COMPACT_ATOMS: atom_id res chain seq x y z
N MET A 1 -11.86 8.10 -14.85
CA MET A 1 -11.43 6.71 -14.60
C MET A 1 -10.04 6.60 -15.16
N SER A 2 -9.05 6.24 -14.33
CA SER A 2 -7.66 6.17 -14.78
C SER A 2 -7.44 4.99 -15.71
N ILE A 3 -6.58 5.15 -16.72
CA ILE A 3 -6.17 4.00 -17.56
C ILE A 3 -5.34 2.98 -16.78
N PHE A 4 -4.79 3.36 -15.62
CA PHE A 4 -3.96 2.51 -14.75
C PHE A 4 -4.75 1.90 -13.58
N GLU A 5 -6.06 2.16 -13.49
CA GLU A 5 -6.88 1.64 -12.37
C GLU A 5 -6.87 0.11 -12.31
N GLY A 6 -6.92 -0.56 -13.46
CA GLY A 6 -6.90 -2.02 -13.52
C GLY A 6 -5.58 -2.59 -12.99
N GLU A 7 -4.47 -1.97 -13.37
CA GLU A 7 -3.12 -2.32 -12.95
C GLU A 7 -2.91 -2.07 -11.46
N LEU A 8 -3.44 -0.97 -10.92
CA LEU A 8 -3.42 -0.71 -9.47
C LEU A 8 -4.19 -1.78 -8.69
N ARG A 9 -5.37 -2.20 -9.17
CA ARG A 9 -6.13 -3.30 -8.54
C ARG A 9 -5.35 -4.61 -8.59
N VAL A 10 -4.78 -4.97 -9.75
CA VAL A 10 -3.95 -6.17 -9.88
C VAL A 10 -2.71 -6.11 -8.97
N ALA A 11 -2.05 -4.96 -8.88
CA ALA A 11 -0.89 -4.76 -8.01
C ALA A 11 -1.28 -4.89 -6.53
N THR A 12 -2.41 -4.30 -6.13
CA THR A 12 -2.98 -4.43 -4.78
C THR A 12 -3.26 -5.89 -4.44
N GLY A 13 -3.90 -6.63 -5.35
CA GLY A 13 -4.17 -8.06 -5.23
C GLY A 13 -2.93 -8.97 -5.20
N ARG A 14 -1.75 -8.47 -5.60
CA ARG A 14 -0.47 -9.21 -5.58
C ARG A 14 0.38 -8.89 -4.36
N LEU A 15 0.03 -7.89 -3.56
CA LEU A 15 0.73 -7.62 -2.30
C LEU A 15 0.63 -8.82 -1.36
N PRO A 16 1.65 -9.07 -0.52
CA PRO A 16 1.59 -10.06 0.54
C PRO A 16 0.33 -9.90 1.40
N THR A 17 -0.37 -11.00 1.72
CA THR A 17 -1.64 -10.95 2.48
C THR A 17 -1.51 -10.22 3.81
N ASP A 18 -0.39 -10.42 4.50
CA ASP A 18 -0.10 -9.71 5.76
C ASP A 18 0.05 -8.20 5.52
N LEU A 19 0.77 -7.77 4.47
CA LEU A 19 0.89 -6.36 4.11
C LEU A 19 -0.47 -5.73 3.79
N ARG A 20 -1.32 -6.42 3.03
CA ARG A 20 -2.68 -5.95 2.73
C ARG A 20 -3.50 -5.75 4.00
N THR A 21 -3.38 -6.67 4.95
CA THR A 21 -4.07 -6.58 6.25
C THR A 21 -3.63 -5.34 7.03
N TRP A 22 -2.32 -5.10 7.12
CA TRP A 22 -1.79 -3.92 7.80
C TRP A 22 -2.08 -2.62 7.07
N MET A 23 -2.04 -2.63 5.74
CA MET A 23 -2.39 -1.48 4.90
C MET A 23 -3.85 -1.10 5.09
N ARG A 24 -4.77 -2.08 5.11
CA ARG A 24 -6.18 -1.83 5.40
C ARG A 24 -6.36 -1.14 6.75
N ARG A 25 -5.73 -1.69 7.81
CA ARG A 25 -5.76 -1.10 9.16
C ARG A 25 -5.19 0.31 9.19
N ALA A 26 -4.09 0.56 8.49
CA ALA A 26 -3.46 1.87 8.44
C ALA A 26 -4.36 2.91 7.76
N LEU A 27 -4.95 2.57 6.61
CA LEU A 27 -5.87 3.45 5.89
C LEU A 27 -7.15 3.73 6.68
N ASP A 28 -7.71 2.72 7.36
CA ASP A 28 -8.92 2.89 8.18
C ASP A 28 -8.66 3.67 9.49
N SER A 29 -7.42 3.72 9.99
CA SER A 29 -7.11 4.30 11.30
C SER A 29 -7.22 5.83 11.36
N GLY A 30 -7.00 6.52 10.22
CA GLY A 30 -6.82 7.97 10.17
C GLY A 30 -5.57 8.49 10.90
N TRP A 31 -4.64 7.61 11.31
CA TRP A 31 -3.43 8.00 12.05
C TRP A 31 -2.31 8.52 11.16
N PHE A 32 -2.40 8.28 9.86
CA PHE A 32 -1.37 8.61 8.90
C PHE A 32 -1.91 9.60 7.88
N ASP A 33 -1.13 10.65 7.60
CA ASP A 33 -1.32 11.50 6.43
C ASP A 33 -0.79 10.74 5.21
N ILE A 34 -1.70 10.18 4.42
CA ILE A 34 -1.31 9.36 3.27
C ILE A 34 -0.91 10.28 2.11
N THR A 35 0.16 9.97 1.39
CA THR A 35 0.59 10.72 0.20
C THR A 35 1.07 9.78 -0.90
N SER A 36 1.05 10.26 -2.15
CA SER A 36 1.78 9.64 -3.26
C SER A 36 3.26 10.06 -3.26
N GLY A 37 4.11 9.33 -3.99
CA GLY A 37 5.44 9.76 -4.39
C GLY A 37 6.53 9.66 -3.32
N SER A 38 6.37 8.86 -2.27
CA SER A 38 7.36 8.83 -1.19
C SER A 38 7.44 7.50 -0.45
N TYR A 39 7.98 6.49 -1.13
CA TYR A 39 8.62 5.38 -0.40
C TYR A 39 9.81 5.88 0.45
N ASP A 40 10.42 7.02 0.06
CA ASP A 40 11.55 7.68 0.73
C ASP A 40 11.11 8.93 1.53
N SER A 41 9.93 8.88 2.18
CA SER A 41 9.39 10.04 2.91
C SER A 41 10.22 10.36 4.15
N ARG A 42 11.23 11.22 3.99
CA ARG A 42 11.85 12.03 5.06
C ARG A 42 10.91 13.15 5.57
N GLY A 43 9.61 13.04 5.33
CA GLY A 43 8.58 14.05 5.58
C GLY A 43 7.47 13.59 6.54
N VAL A 44 6.38 14.38 6.63
CA VAL A 44 5.25 14.15 7.54
C VAL A 44 4.23 13.13 6.99
N GLY A 45 4.12 13.04 5.65
CA GLY A 45 3.23 12.11 4.95
C GLY A 45 3.88 10.76 4.62
N ARG A 46 3.08 9.71 4.50
CA ARG A 46 3.52 8.33 4.20
C ARG A 46 2.75 7.73 3.04
N CYS A 47 3.43 6.96 2.18
CA CYS A 47 2.70 6.10 1.24
C CYS A 47 1.95 4.97 1.98
N PRO A 48 0.94 4.33 1.37
CA PRO A 48 0.16 3.28 2.02
C PRO A 48 1.01 2.13 2.60
N VAL A 49 2.09 1.76 1.92
CA VAL A 49 3.01 0.71 2.39
C VAL A 49 3.82 1.18 3.59
N GLY A 50 4.35 2.41 3.56
CA GLY A 50 5.08 2.99 4.69
C GLY A 50 4.19 3.17 5.93
N ALA A 51 2.91 3.48 5.75
CA ALA A 51 1.92 3.52 6.83
C ALA A 51 1.66 2.12 7.40
N ALA A 52 1.48 1.11 6.54
CA ALA A 52 1.33 -0.28 6.94
C ALA A 52 2.55 -0.79 7.74
N ALA A 53 3.76 -0.53 7.24
CA ALA A 53 5.01 -0.93 7.86
C ALA A 53 5.24 -0.24 9.21
N ALA A 54 4.90 1.04 9.33
CA ALA A 54 4.95 1.76 10.60
C ALA A 54 3.97 1.17 11.61
N LEU A 55 2.73 0.92 11.18
CA LEU A 55 1.70 0.34 12.05
C LEU A 55 2.02 -1.09 12.50
N ALA A 56 2.65 -1.88 11.62
CA ALA A 56 3.11 -3.23 11.93
C ALA A 56 4.40 -3.26 12.78
N GLY A 57 5.02 -2.10 13.05
CA GLY A 57 6.26 -2.01 13.82
C GLY A 57 7.51 -2.51 13.09
N VAL A 58 7.48 -2.59 11.76
CA VAL A 58 8.57 -3.12 10.92
C VAL A 58 9.33 -2.03 10.17
N TRP A 59 8.87 -0.77 10.24
CA TRP A 59 9.58 0.39 9.68
C TRP A 59 10.67 0.87 10.64
N VAL A 60 11.94 0.60 10.33
CA VAL A 60 13.09 0.92 11.17
C VAL A 60 14.16 1.62 10.33
N ASN A 61 14.68 2.76 10.83
CA ASN A 61 15.76 3.53 10.21
C ASN A 61 15.53 3.88 8.72
N GLY A 62 14.28 4.08 8.30
CA GLY A 62 13.94 4.48 6.94
C GLY A 62 13.62 3.35 5.97
N GLY A 63 13.52 2.09 6.45
CA GLY A 63 13.11 0.98 5.60
C GLY A 63 12.43 -0.16 6.36
N ILE A 64 12.11 -1.25 5.65
CA ILE A 64 11.35 -2.38 6.20
C ILE A 64 12.30 -3.45 6.75
N THR A 65 12.02 -3.95 7.95
CA THR A 65 12.81 -4.99 8.62
C THR A 65 11.97 -6.19 9.03
N GLY A 66 12.51 -7.40 8.95
CA GLY A 66 11.82 -8.62 9.39
C GLY A 66 10.65 -9.10 8.51
N LYS A 67 10.43 -8.48 7.35
CA LYS A 67 9.42 -8.85 6.34
C LYS A 67 10.01 -8.88 4.92
N PRO A 68 10.80 -9.92 4.57
CA PRO A 68 11.54 -9.95 3.30
C PRO A 68 10.66 -9.83 2.05
N GLU A 69 9.43 -10.34 2.11
CA GLU A 69 8.44 -10.23 1.03
C GLU A 69 7.91 -8.80 0.81
N TRP A 70 8.08 -7.89 1.77
CA TRP A 70 7.69 -6.48 1.64
C TRP A 70 8.87 -5.64 1.17
N GLY A 71 10.08 -6.08 1.49
CA GLY A 71 11.34 -5.44 1.16
C GLY A 71 12.39 -5.63 2.26
N THR A 72 13.51 -4.97 2.05
CA THR A 72 14.62 -4.80 3.00
C THR A 72 14.71 -3.33 3.40
N PRO A 73 15.67 -2.96 4.28
CA PRO A 73 15.96 -1.56 4.55
C PRO A 73 16.45 -0.80 3.32
N GLU A 74 17.10 -1.49 2.38
CA GLU A 74 17.73 -0.90 1.20
C GLU A 74 16.80 -0.83 -0.02
N GLU A 75 15.90 -1.81 -0.17
CA GLU A 75 15.05 -1.91 -1.37
C GLU A 75 13.64 -2.47 -1.04
N PRO A 76 12.58 -1.96 -1.69
CA PRO A 76 11.27 -2.58 -1.61
C PRO A 76 11.24 -3.96 -2.28
N GLY A 77 10.32 -4.82 -1.85
CA GLY A 77 10.03 -6.06 -2.57
C GLY A 77 9.41 -5.76 -3.94
N PRO A 78 9.58 -6.62 -4.96
CA PRO A 78 9.11 -6.33 -6.33
C PRO A 78 7.61 -6.03 -6.43
N GLN A 79 6.77 -6.74 -5.67
CA GLN A 79 5.32 -6.50 -5.63
C GLN A 79 4.97 -5.15 -4.99
N VAL A 80 5.77 -4.75 -4.01
CA VAL A 80 5.61 -3.51 -3.28
C VAL A 80 6.04 -2.31 -4.11
N GLU A 81 7.17 -2.42 -4.82
CA GLU A 81 7.62 -1.43 -5.80
C GLU A 81 6.59 -1.24 -6.91
N ASN A 82 6.09 -2.35 -7.48
CA ASN A 82 5.09 -2.32 -8.54
C ASN A 82 3.77 -1.68 -8.07
N PHE A 83 3.33 -1.97 -6.84
CA PHE A 83 2.18 -1.28 -6.25
C PHE A 83 2.43 0.21 -6.08
N ALA A 84 3.59 0.60 -5.52
CA ALA A 84 3.92 2.00 -5.31
C ALA A 84 3.90 2.79 -6.63
N ALA A 85 4.49 2.24 -7.69
CA ALA A 85 4.49 2.85 -9.01
C ALA A 85 3.08 3.09 -9.55
N TYR A 86 2.20 2.07 -9.52
CA TYR A 86 0.82 2.26 -10.01
C TYR A 86 -0.02 3.14 -9.10
N PHE A 87 0.22 3.11 -7.78
CA PHE A 87 -0.47 4.02 -6.86
C PHE A 87 -0.13 5.47 -7.15
N ASP A 88 1.15 5.77 -7.44
CA ASP A 88 1.59 7.12 -7.80
C ASP A 88 0.99 7.54 -9.14
N LEU A 89 1.06 6.69 -10.18
CA LEU A 89 0.46 6.99 -11.48
C LEU A 89 -1.04 7.27 -11.41
N VAL A 90 -1.79 6.46 -10.65
CA VAL A 90 -3.25 6.68 -10.48
C VAL A 90 -3.51 7.92 -9.62
N SER A 91 -2.73 8.15 -8.56
CA SER A 91 -2.88 9.34 -7.71
C SER A 91 -2.64 10.63 -8.48
N GLU A 92 -1.67 10.64 -9.40
CA GLU A 92 -1.39 11.78 -10.27
C GLU A 92 -2.50 12.02 -11.31
N ASP A 93 -3.10 10.95 -11.83
CA ASP A 93 -4.11 11.01 -12.89
C ASP A 93 -5.51 11.40 -12.36
N ILE A 94 -5.95 10.79 -11.26
CA ILE A 94 -7.33 10.96 -10.73
C ILE A 94 -7.39 11.53 -9.32
N GLY A 95 -6.25 11.90 -8.74
CA GLY A 95 -6.15 12.40 -7.37
C GLY A 95 -5.98 11.30 -6.33
N LEU A 96 -5.32 11.67 -5.23
CA LEU A 96 -4.94 10.77 -4.15
C LEU A 96 -6.15 10.09 -3.48
N ASP A 97 -7.21 10.84 -3.16
CA ASP A 97 -8.39 10.28 -2.49
C ASP A 97 -9.06 9.19 -3.33
N ALA A 98 -9.10 9.37 -4.66
CA ALA A 98 -9.66 8.40 -5.57
C ALA A 98 -8.78 7.14 -5.67
N ALA A 99 -7.45 7.30 -5.70
CA ALA A 99 -6.51 6.18 -5.66
C ALA A 99 -6.64 5.38 -4.34
N ILE A 100 -6.73 6.06 -3.20
CA ILE A 100 -6.95 5.44 -1.89
C ILE A 100 -8.28 4.66 -1.88
N ALA A 101 -9.35 5.21 -2.46
CA ALA A 101 -10.64 4.53 -2.53
C ALA A 101 -10.56 3.20 -3.32
N ILE A 102 -9.84 3.19 -4.46
CA ILE A 102 -9.61 1.97 -5.25
C ILE A 102 -8.87 0.91 -4.44
N VAL A 103 -7.76 1.29 -3.82
CA VAL A 103 -6.95 0.37 -2.99
C VAL A 103 -7.79 -0.16 -1.83
N THR A 104 -8.51 0.70 -1.13
CA THR A 104 -9.33 0.35 0.04
C THR A 104 -10.44 -0.65 -0.32
N GLN A 105 -11.08 -0.49 -1.48
CA GLN A 105 -12.07 -1.45 -1.98
C GLN A 105 -11.47 -2.82 -2.25
N ASP A 106 -10.30 -2.85 -2.89
CA ASP A 106 -9.61 -4.10 -3.27
C ASP A 106 -9.06 -4.84 -2.04
N LEU A 107 -8.56 -4.10 -1.05
CA LEU A 107 -8.15 -4.64 0.26
C LEU A 107 -9.31 -5.27 1.05
N GLY A 108 -10.56 -4.88 0.78
CA GLY A 108 -11.76 -5.42 1.44
C GLY A 108 -12.21 -6.78 0.91
N VAL A 109 -11.62 -7.27 -0.18
CA VAL A 109 -11.94 -8.59 -0.76
C VAL A 109 -11.08 -9.64 -0.07
N ASN A 110 -11.53 -10.10 1.10
CA ASN A 110 -10.90 -11.21 1.81
C ASN A 110 -11.20 -12.53 1.06
N PRO A 111 -10.21 -13.25 0.49
CA PRO A 111 -10.45 -14.53 -0.18
C PRO A 111 -10.99 -15.61 0.78
N GLU A 112 -10.78 -15.46 2.10
CA GLU A 112 -11.29 -16.37 3.12
C GLU A 112 -12.78 -16.16 3.45
N MET A 113 -13.39 -15.04 3.04
CA MET A 113 -14.84 -14.79 3.20
C MET A 113 -15.68 -15.26 2.01
N ALA A 114 -15.06 -15.64 0.89
CA ALA A 114 -15.76 -16.09 -0.31
C ALA A 114 -16.23 -17.56 -0.25
N VAL A 115 -15.92 -18.29 0.83
CA VAL A 115 -16.25 -19.72 0.99
C VAL A 115 -17.36 -19.95 2.02
N ALA A 116 -17.98 -18.89 2.55
CA ALA A 116 -19.03 -18.98 3.57
C ALA A 116 -20.41 -18.47 3.09
N ALA A 117 -20.67 -18.51 1.78
CA ALA A 117 -21.99 -18.25 1.20
C ALA A 117 -22.64 -19.54 0.68
#